data_AF-B3PMA4-F1
#
_entry.id   AF-B3PMA4-F1
#
_cell.length_a   1.000
_cell.length_b   1.000
_cell.length_c   1.000
_cell.angle_alpha   90.00
_cell.angle_beta   90.00
_cell.angle_gamma   90.00
#
_symmetry.space_group_name_H-M   'P 1'
#
loop_
_entity.id
_entity.type
_entity.pdbx_description
1 polymer ?
#
loop_
_entity_poly.entity_id
_entity_poly.type
_entity_poly.pdbx_seq_one_letter_code
_entity_poly.pdbx_strand_id
1 'polypeptide(L)'
;MDYQNSRSDNIKLFDNSFSSLKSSRENKISRIFKIILLSIFIVATFFLLAFFNETFFATKMFSDWGIADFLNFETLRNQQRNTMIIIRFSILAFVFFYSLARNFMNTYHQKEAIKKYWPWFTLYLALTIASFGLLFGFHDANPQSLLMLSFILIPLLLVNLGSSIYSYFLKRKTDPLLYKTSLIISQLSQIILIVSVISMLGIWINASTSTNLEELLFSNNSFYDFFANNVFGSSTFSSLIIIFTMTASLILLIIGANASKIAFMTFKANKQEYFKHRLVWLVSFLITIVLVIFRVVLIKIDNTGVLGYSLSRSIFLIEILFASIIFGLYVVFYFLRKTKTNSFVLNTIIYAFAQMMLWISLFITTLLSRQNPHINFINVVVVTIYSTIMLIFYYRRNSHYSFLASLMSTLSVATIAFSALIFACNHLLLSQNNLIFLTIDSNLYLTEIALIITVVVWITFLSSSLIALAMTSIKISQHKKSKDKTTNLTRS
;
A
#
# COMPACT_ATOMS: atom_id res chain seq x y z
N MET A 1 -22.31 51.08 20.09
CA MET A 1 -22.04 49.70 19.63
C MET A 1 -20.93 49.62 18.59
N ASP A 2 -20.68 50.67 17.78
CA ASP A 2 -19.66 50.64 16.71
C ASP A 2 -18.19 50.63 17.16
N TYR A 3 -17.88 51.11 18.37
CA TYR A 3 -16.50 51.14 18.89
C TYR A 3 -15.98 49.76 19.36
N GLN A 4 -16.88 48.83 19.71
CA GLN A 4 -16.49 47.46 20.08
C GLN A 4 -16.35 46.54 18.85
N ASN A 5 -17.17 46.76 17.81
CA ASN A 5 -17.05 46.02 16.54
C ASN A 5 -15.73 46.35 15.82
N SER A 6 -15.36 47.63 15.75
CA SER A 6 -14.07 48.03 15.13
C SER A 6 -12.84 47.48 15.85
N ARG A 7 -12.88 47.34 17.18
CA ARG A 7 -11.79 46.74 17.96
C ARG A 7 -11.73 45.22 17.80
N SER A 8 -12.87 44.53 17.73
CA SER A 8 -12.96 43.09 17.41
C SER A 8 -12.41 42.80 16.00
N ASP A 9 -12.77 43.61 15.03
CA ASP A 9 -12.42 43.38 13.64
C ASP A 9 -10.94 43.69 13.37
N ASN A 10 -10.38 44.70 14.02
CA ASN A 10 -8.95 44.98 13.97
C ASN A 10 -8.09 43.90 14.66
N ILE A 11 -8.57 43.30 15.77
CA ILE A 11 -7.88 42.15 16.41
C ILE A 11 -7.95 40.92 15.50
N LYS A 12 -9.10 40.64 14.88
CA LYS A 12 -9.24 39.54 13.89
C LYS A 12 -8.38 39.75 12.66
N LEU A 13 -8.26 40.98 12.16
CA LEU A 13 -7.40 41.33 11.03
C LEU A 13 -5.91 41.18 11.39
N PHE A 14 -5.51 41.57 12.60
CA PHE A 14 -4.15 41.38 13.10
C PHE A 14 -3.81 39.89 13.28
N ASP A 15 -4.70 39.09 13.88
CA ASP A 15 -4.49 37.65 14.03
C ASP A 15 -4.47 36.91 12.69
N ASN A 16 -5.31 37.31 11.73
CA ASN A 16 -5.33 36.74 10.38
C ASN A 16 -4.09 37.12 9.55
N SER A 17 -3.58 38.35 9.70
CA SER A 17 -2.36 38.79 9.00
C SER A 17 -1.09 38.18 9.61
N PHE A 18 -1.00 38.06 10.93
CA PHE A 18 0.15 37.41 11.59
C PHE A 18 0.16 35.89 11.37
N SER A 19 -1.00 35.24 11.39
CA SER A 19 -1.12 33.80 11.07
C SER A 19 -0.88 33.49 9.59
N SER A 20 -1.30 34.37 8.66
CA SER A 20 -1.02 34.21 7.23
C SER A 20 0.47 34.44 6.89
N LEU A 21 1.13 35.41 7.52
CA LEU A 21 2.57 35.64 7.35
C LEU A 21 3.42 34.49 7.90
N LYS A 22 3.09 33.95 9.07
CA LYS A 22 3.79 32.81 9.68
C LYS A 22 3.55 31.50 8.91
N SER A 23 2.33 31.28 8.42
CA SER A 23 1.97 30.09 7.64
C SER A 23 2.55 30.07 6.22
N SER A 24 2.88 31.22 5.63
CA SER A 24 3.41 31.28 4.25
C SER A 24 4.89 30.91 4.11
N ARG A 25 5.76 31.29 5.08
CA ARG A 25 7.21 31.03 5.05
C ARG A 25 7.58 29.64 5.57
N GLU A 26 6.87 29.11 6.56
CA GLU A 26 7.14 27.78 7.14
C GLU A 26 6.61 26.63 6.26
N ASN A 27 5.64 26.87 5.37
CA ASN A 27 5.13 25.85 4.44
C ASN A 27 6.07 25.52 3.27
N LYS A 28 7.01 26.42 2.91
CA LYS A 28 7.90 26.18 1.76
C LYS A 28 8.85 25.00 1.99
N ILE A 29 9.42 24.88 3.19
CA ILE A 29 10.37 23.79 3.53
C ILE A 29 9.66 22.43 3.54
N SER A 30 8.46 22.35 4.14
CA SER A 30 7.64 21.12 4.11
C SER A 30 7.33 20.70 2.67
N ARG A 31 7.04 21.67 1.78
CA ARG A 31 6.81 21.41 0.36
C ARG A 31 8.07 20.89 -0.35
N ILE A 32 9.23 21.48 -0.09
CA ILE A 32 10.52 21.03 -0.66
C ILE A 32 10.80 19.57 -0.24
N PHE A 33 10.69 19.25 1.06
CA PHE A 33 10.92 17.89 1.56
C PHE A 33 9.97 16.87 0.91
N LYS A 34 8.69 17.23 0.73
CA LYS A 34 7.72 16.37 0.03
C LYS A 34 8.11 16.12 -1.42
N ILE A 35 8.53 17.15 -2.15
CA ILE A 35 8.95 17.01 -3.55
C ILE A 35 10.18 16.11 -3.63
N ILE A 36 11.21 16.34 -2.80
CA ILE A 36 12.40 15.49 -2.76
C ILE A 36 12.03 14.03 -2.51
N LEU A 37 11.20 13.74 -1.51
CA LEU A 37 10.79 12.38 -1.18
C LEU A 37 9.98 11.72 -2.31
N LEU A 38 9.06 12.44 -2.95
CA LEU A 38 8.28 11.91 -4.06
C LEU A 38 9.14 11.67 -5.30
N SER A 39 10.06 12.58 -5.62
CA SER A 39 11.00 12.43 -6.73
C SER A 39 11.92 11.22 -6.51
N ILE A 40 12.53 11.09 -5.33
CA ILE A 40 13.35 9.92 -4.98
C ILE A 40 12.51 8.65 -5.05
N PHE A 41 11.29 8.67 -4.49
CA PHE A 41 10.42 7.51 -4.50
C PHE A 41 10.07 7.03 -5.90
N ILE A 42 9.65 7.93 -6.79
CA ILE A 42 9.30 7.60 -8.17
C ILE A 42 10.52 7.07 -8.91
N VAL A 43 11.65 7.78 -8.85
CA VAL A 43 12.87 7.42 -9.57
C VAL A 43 13.44 6.09 -9.06
N ALA A 44 13.63 5.96 -7.74
CA ALA A 44 14.21 4.75 -7.16
C ALA A 44 13.29 3.53 -7.34
N THR A 45 11.98 3.68 -7.15
CA THR A 45 11.03 2.57 -7.40
C THR A 45 10.99 2.19 -8.87
N PHE A 46 11.05 3.17 -9.79
CA PHE A 46 11.17 2.90 -11.22
C PHE A 46 12.43 2.08 -11.51
N PHE A 47 13.59 2.47 -10.96
CA PHE A 47 14.84 1.72 -11.12
C PHE A 47 14.74 0.31 -10.52
N LEU A 48 14.19 0.13 -9.31
CA LEU A 48 14.00 -1.19 -8.73
C LEU A 48 13.16 -2.09 -9.64
N LEU A 49 12.01 -1.60 -10.08
CA LEU A 49 11.12 -2.39 -10.93
C LEU A 49 11.63 -2.56 -12.37
N ALA A 50 12.42 -1.61 -12.90
CA ALA A 50 13.03 -1.72 -14.22
C ALA A 50 14.19 -2.72 -14.25
N PHE A 51 14.96 -2.81 -13.16
CA PHE A 51 16.06 -3.75 -12.99
C PHE A 51 15.62 -4.89 -12.06
N PHE A 52 14.46 -5.49 -12.36
CA PHE A 52 13.86 -6.53 -11.54
C PHE A 52 14.69 -7.82 -11.49
N ASN A 53 15.49 -8.09 -12.53
CA ASN A 53 16.44 -9.22 -12.57
C ASN A 53 17.47 -9.11 -11.45
N GLU A 54 18.09 -7.93 -11.31
CA GLU A 54 19.11 -7.68 -10.29
C GLU A 54 18.49 -7.44 -8.91
N THR A 55 17.37 -6.74 -8.84
CA THR A 55 16.84 -6.29 -7.54
C THR A 55 15.90 -7.30 -6.90
N PHE A 56 14.80 -7.68 -7.57
CA PHE A 56 13.78 -8.58 -7.05
C PHE A 56 14.21 -10.04 -7.13
N PHE A 57 14.59 -10.50 -8.33
CA PHE A 57 15.00 -11.89 -8.55
C PHE A 57 16.45 -12.15 -8.13
N ALA A 58 17.29 -11.12 -8.04
CA ALA A 58 18.69 -11.26 -7.64
C ALA A 58 19.45 -12.33 -8.44
N THR A 59 19.29 -12.36 -9.77
CA THR A 59 19.85 -13.41 -10.64
C THR A 59 21.38 -13.56 -10.54
N LYS A 60 22.08 -12.54 -10.06
CA LYS A 60 23.53 -12.56 -9.81
C LYS A 60 23.94 -13.27 -8.51
N MET A 61 22.98 -13.65 -7.66
CA MET A 61 23.24 -14.29 -6.37
C MET A 61 23.71 -15.74 -6.52
N PHE A 62 23.29 -16.43 -7.58
CA PHE A 62 23.68 -17.81 -7.87
C PHE A 62 24.00 -17.95 -9.36
N SER A 63 25.09 -18.64 -9.72
CA SER A 63 25.58 -18.76 -11.10
C SER A 63 24.62 -19.46 -12.05
N ASP A 64 23.90 -20.46 -11.55
CA ASP A 64 22.99 -21.33 -12.32
C ASP A 64 21.55 -21.18 -11.82
N TRP A 65 21.10 -19.94 -11.66
CA TRP A 65 19.74 -19.66 -11.22
C TRP A 65 19.15 -18.52 -12.05
N GLY A 66 17.95 -18.74 -12.56
CA GLY A 66 17.20 -17.75 -13.32
C GLY A 66 15.78 -17.55 -12.78
N ILE A 67 15.04 -16.67 -13.46
CA ILE A 67 13.62 -16.42 -13.19
C ILE A 67 12.78 -17.70 -13.39
N ALA A 68 13.22 -18.60 -14.27
CA ALA A 68 12.61 -19.91 -14.47
C ALA A 68 12.59 -20.74 -13.18
N ASP A 69 13.60 -20.61 -12.31
CA ASP A 69 13.75 -21.35 -11.06
C ASP A 69 13.07 -20.65 -9.85
N PHE A 70 12.53 -19.46 -10.06
CA PHE A 70 11.89 -18.68 -9.01
C PHE A 70 10.62 -19.37 -8.50
N LEU A 71 10.51 -19.52 -7.18
CA LEU A 71 9.43 -20.28 -6.51
C LEU A 71 9.31 -21.76 -6.94
N ASN A 72 10.37 -22.34 -7.55
CA ASN A 72 10.48 -23.79 -7.64
C ASN A 72 10.96 -24.35 -6.28
N PHE A 73 10.15 -25.19 -5.63
CA PHE A 73 10.44 -25.77 -4.32
C PHE A 73 10.68 -27.30 -4.35
N GLU A 74 10.93 -27.88 -5.53
CA GLU A 74 11.09 -29.34 -5.69
C GLU A 74 12.34 -29.90 -5.00
N THR A 75 13.44 -29.15 -4.97
CA THR A 75 14.72 -29.58 -4.35
C THR A 75 15.07 -28.69 -3.17
N LEU A 76 15.75 -29.24 -2.15
CA LEU A 76 16.21 -28.49 -0.97
C LEU A 76 17.09 -27.29 -1.36
N ARG A 77 17.95 -27.46 -2.36
CA ARG A 77 18.77 -26.40 -2.95
C ARG A 77 17.92 -25.25 -3.49
N ASN A 78 16.87 -25.56 -4.26
CA ASN A 78 15.98 -24.52 -4.81
C ASN A 78 15.10 -23.88 -3.73
N GLN A 79 14.68 -24.66 -2.72
CA GLN A 79 14.00 -24.11 -1.53
C GLN A 79 14.88 -23.06 -0.84
N GLN A 80 16.16 -23.38 -0.59
CA GLN A 80 17.12 -22.43 -0.02
C GLN A 80 17.29 -21.19 -0.89
N ARG A 81 17.60 -21.34 -2.17
CA ARG A 81 17.79 -20.22 -3.09
C ARG A 81 16.59 -19.28 -3.11
N ASN A 82 15.38 -19.82 -3.25
CA ASN A 82 14.15 -19.05 -3.26
C ASN A 82 13.90 -18.34 -1.93
N THR A 83 14.06 -19.04 -0.81
CA THR A 83 13.93 -18.45 0.53
C THR A 83 14.92 -17.29 0.74
N MET A 84 16.17 -17.48 0.34
CA MET A 84 17.20 -16.46 0.47
C MET A 84 16.86 -15.18 -0.31
N ILE A 85 16.43 -15.33 -1.57
CA ILE A 85 16.03 -14.20 -2.44
C ILE A 85 14.82 -13.48 -1.84
N ILE A 86 13.80 -14.21 -1.40
CA ILE A 86 12.57 -13.64 -0.82
C ILE A 86 12.87 -12.89 0.47
N ILE A 87 13.66 -13.46 1.39
CA ILE A 87 14.01 -12.82 2.67
C ILE A 87 14.85 -11.55 2.42
N ARG A 88 15.87 -11.65 1.56
CA ARG A 88 16.71 -10.51 1.16
C ARG A 88 15.85 -9.37 0.64
N PHE A 89 15.01 -9.65 -0.36
CA PHE A 89 14.14 -8.64 -0.96
C PHE A 89 13.17 -8.08 0.07
N SER A 90 12.55 -8.92 0.89
CA SER A 90 11.56 -8.49 1.90
C SER A 90 12.15 -7.55 2.94
N ILE A 91 13.33 -7.84 3.49
CA ILE A 91 14.01 -7.00 4.48
C ILE A 91 14.38 -5.65 3.85
N LEU A 92 15.04 -5.67 2.69
CA LEU A 92 15.53 -4.46 2.05
C LEU A 92 14.40 -3.59 1.49
N ALA A 93 13.40 -4.20 0.83
CA ALA A 93 12.22 -3.51 0.37
C ALA A 93 11.42 -2.94 1.54
N PHE A 94 11.31 -3.66 2.67
CA PHE A 94 10.69 -3.12 3.87
C PHE A 94 11.43 -1.86 4.35
N VAL A 95 12.76 -1.91 4.53
CA VAL A 95 13.51 -0.71 4.96
C VAL A 95 13.37 0.44 3.97
N PHE A 96 13.46 0.15 2.67
CA PHE A 96 13.31 1.14 1.59
C PHE A 96 11.94 1.82 1.63
N PHE A 97 10.84 1.06 1.49
CA PHE A 97 9.49 1.59 1.43
C PHE A 97 9.05 2.18 2.77
N TYR A 98 9.39 1.54 3.90
CA TYR A 98 9.02 2.02 5.22
C TYR A 98 9.71 3.35 5.54
N SER A 99 11.03 3.45 5.36
CA SER A 99 11.78 4.67 5.70
C SER A 99 11.27 5.87 4.90
N LEU A 100 11.04 5.70 3.60
CA LEU A 100 10.45 6.72 2.74
C LEU A 100 9.02 7.10 3.14
N ALA A 101 8.14 6.12 3.29
CA ALA A 101 6.73 6.38 3.64
C ALA A 101 6.62 7.04 5.01
N ARG A 102 7.44 6.60 5.99
CA ARG A 102 7.53 7.19 7.33
C ARG A 102 8.02 8.62 7.26
N ASN A 103 9.10 8.88 6.52
CA ASN A 103 9.65 10.23 6.34
C ASN A 103 8.62 11.16 5.68
N PHE A 104 7.92 10.68 4.64
CA PHE A 104 6.86 11.42 3.97
C PHE A 104 5.70 11.77 4.93
N MET A 105 5.22 10.82 5.74
CA MET A 105 4.18 11.09 6.74
C MET A 105 4.66 12.03 7.85
N ASN A 106 5.94 11.95 8.24
CA ASN A 106 6.49 12.86 9.23
C ASN A 106 6.53 14.31 8.74
N THR A 107 6.69 14.56 7.43
CA THR A 107 6.59 15.94 6.89
C THR A 107 5.20 16.55 7.08
N TYR A 108 4.14 15.73 7.17
CA TYR A 108 2.79 16.18 7.53
C TYR A 108 2.67 16.43 9.03
N HIS A 109 3.10 15.46 9.86
CA HIS A 109 2.98 15.60 11.31
C HIS A 109 3.87 16.71 11.89
N GLN A 110 5.05 16.95 11.32
CA GLN A 110 6.02 17.95 11.78
C GLN A 110 5.97 19.27 11.01
N LYS A 111 4.86 19.57 10.32
CA LYS A 111 4.73 20.78 9.49
C LYS A 111 5.10 22.07 10.22
N GLU A 112 4.71 22.19 11.50
CA GLU A 112 4.99 23.37 12.36
C GLU A 112 6.43 23.43 12.88
N ALA A 113 7.13 22.29 12.96
CA ALA A 113 8.49 22.19 13.49
C ALA A 113 9.48 21.64 12.45
N ILE A 114 9.18 21.84 11.16
CA ILE A 114 9.86 21.13 10.06
C ILE A 114 11.37 21.40 10.01
N LYS A 115 11.79 22.61 10.39
CA LYS A 115 13.21 22.98 10.47
C LYS A 115 13.97 22.14 11.49
N LYS A 116 13.35 21.81 12.61
CA LYS A 116 13.96 20.98 13.66
C LYS A 116 13.92 19.48 13.32
N TYR A 117 13.12 19.09 12.34
CA TYR A 117 12.99 17.70 11.89
C TYR A 117 14.13 17.27 10.93
N TRP A 118 14.96 18.20 10.44
CA TRP A 118 15.97 17.91 9.43
C TRP A 118 16.92 16.74 9.76
N PRO A 119 17.40 16.51 11.01
CA PRO A 119 18.33 15.40 11.29
C PRO A 119 17.64 14.04 11.11
N TRP A 120 16.37 13.96 11.50
CA TRP A 120 15.57 12.76 11.31
C TRP A 120 15.25 12.54 9.83
N PHE A 121 14.93 13.62 9.11
CA PHE A 121 14.70 13.57 7.66
C PHE A 121 15.91 12.97 6.93
N THR A 122 17.13 13.42 7.25
CA THR A 122 18.37 12.91 6.65
C THR A 122 18.67 11.46 7.04
N LEU A 123 18.42 11.06 8.30
CA LEU A 123 18.63 9.68 8.73
C LEU A 123 17.70 8.70 8.04
N TYR A 124 16.40 9.02 7.92
CA TYR A 124 15.48 8.16 7.16
C TYR A 124 15.88 8.07 5.68
N LEU A 125 16.30 9.18 5.08
CA LEU A 125 16.72 9.22 3.68
C LEU A 125 18.03 8.43 3.47
N ALA A 126 18.97 8.47 4.41
CA ALA A 126 20.18 7.66 4.37
C ALA A 126 19.85 6.16 4.41
N LEU A 127 18.90 5.73 5.26
CA LEU A 127 18.43 4.33 5.29
C LEU A 127 17.75 3.93 3.97
N THR A 128 16.99 4.83 3.37
CA THR A 128 16.41 4.61 2.02
C THR A 128 17.51 4.38 0.98
N ILE A 129 18.52 5.26 0.92
CA ILE A 129 19.60 5.15 -0.07
C ILE A 129 20.43 3.89 0.18
N ALA A 130 20.74 3.57 1.44
CA ALA A 130 21.49 2.37 1.80
C ALA A 130 20.74 1.10 1.38
N SER A 131 19.45 0.99 1.71
CA SER A 131 18.63 -0.16 1.29
C SER A 131 18.47 -0.25 -0.23
N PHE A 132 18.31 0.88 -0.92
CA PHE A 132 18.30 0.93 -2.39
C PHE A 132 19.62 0.42 -2.98
N GLY A 133 20.77 0.90 -2.50
CA GLY A 133 22.08 0.43 -2.95
C GLY A 133 22.30 -1.06 -2.67
N LEU A 134 21.89 -1.54 -1.51
CA LEU A 134 21.98 -2.96 -1.16
C LEU A 134 21.07 -3.85 -2.02
N LEU A 135 19.91 -3.36 -2.48
CA LEU A 135 19.06 -4.10 -3.43
C LEU A 135 19.77 -4.37 -4.76
N PHE A 136 20.72 -3.53 -5.16
CA PHE A 136 21.54 -3.72 -6.36
C PHE A 136 22.87 -4.43 -6.09
N GLY A 137 23.45 -4.25 -4.91
CA GLY A 137 24.83 -4.67 -4.63
C GLY A 137 24.97 -5.92 -3.77
N PHE A 138 23.99 -6.26 -2.94
CA PHE A 138 24.09 -7.38 -2.01
C PHE A 138 23.64 -8.68 -2.70
N HIS A 139 24.57 -9.57 -3.05
CA HIS A 139 24.29 -10.83 -3.77
C HIS A 139 24.99 -12.04 -3.14
N ASP A 140 25.23 -12.00 -1.83
CA ASP A 140 25.94 -13.08 -1.13
C ASP A 140 25.04 -14.33 -0.96
N ALA A 141 25.51 -15.47 -1.46
CA ALA A 141 24.83 -16.76 -1.42
C ALA A 141 24.88 -17.47 -0.06
N ASN A 142 25.58 -16.93 0.95
CA ASN A 142 25.66 -17.53 2.28
C ASN A 142 24.46 -17.16 3.16
N PRO A 143 23.71 -18.11 3.74
CA PRO A 143 22.63 -17.83 4.71
C PRO A 143 23.04 -16.95 5.89
N GLN A 144 24.28 -17.05 6.38
CA GLN A 144 24.77 -16.19 7.48
C GLN A 144 24.80 -14.71 7.09
N SER A 145 25.07 -14.41 5.82
CA SER A 145 25.04 -13.04 5.30
C SER A 145 23.64 -12.42 5.40
N LEU A 146 22.57 -13.22 5.28
CA LEU A 146 21.19 -12.77 5.46
C LEU A 146 20.87 -12.39 6.90
N LEU A 147 21.44 -13.12 7.88
CA LEU A 147 21.33 -12.74 9.28
C LEU A 147 21.97 -11.37 9.50
N MET A 148 23.17 -11.16 8.96
CA MET A 148 23.87 -9.87 9.04
C MET A 148 23.08 -8.75 8.35
N LEU A 149 22.47 -9.04 7.19
CA LEU A 149 21.59 -8.12 6.48
C LEU A 149 20.39 -7.70 7.36
N SER A 150 19.80 -8.63 8.11
CA SER A 150 18.65 -8.35 8.97
C SER A 150 18.93 -7.29 10.05
N PHE A 151 20.19 -7.10 10.44
CA PHE A 151 20.58 -6.06 11.39
C PHE A 151 20.39 -4.63 10.87
N ILE A 152 20.14 -4.41 9.57
CA ILE A 152 19.70 -3.11 9.04
C ILE A 152 18.40 -2.61 9.68
N LEU A 153 17.58 -3.53 10.24
CA LEU A 153 16.38 -3.20 11.00
C LEU A 153 16.69 -2.49 12.32
N ILE A 154 17.88 -2.67 12.90
CA ILE A 154 18.29 -2.05 14.17
C ILE A 154 18.49 -0.53 13.99
N PRO A 155 19.31 -0.02 13.04
CA PRO A 155 19.36 1.41 12.76
C PRO A 155 17.98 2.02 12.46
N LEU A 156 17.12 1.32 11.71
CA LEU A 156 15.76 1.78 11.43
C LEU A 156 14.93 1.92 12.73
N LEU A 157 15.01 0.94 13.63
CA LEU A 157 14.37 0.99 14.94
C LEU A 157 14.87 2.16 15.78
N LEU A 158 16.19 2.37 15.83
CA LEU A 158 16.80 3.47 16.59
C LEU A 158 16.37 4.84 16.07
N VAL A 159 16.33 5.02 14.74
CA VAL A 159 15.82 6.26 14.11
C VAL A 159 14.33 6.46 14.42
N ASN A 160 13.52 5.40 14.38
CA ASN A 160 12.11 5.44 14.75
C ASN A 160 11.92 5.85 16.22
N LEU A 161 12.60 5.19 17.14
CA LEU A 161 12.55 5.46 18.58
C LEU A 161 12.97 6.90 18.87
N GLY A 162 14.15 7.30 18.38
CA GLY A 162 14.69 8.65 18.56
C GLY A 162 13.73 9.72 18.04
N SER A 163 13.20 9.55 16.82
CA SER A 163 12.25 10.51 16.25
C SER A 163 10.92 10.57 17.01
N SER A 164 10.44 9.44 17.54
CA SER A 164 9.22 9.36 18.35
C SER A 164 9.38 10.02 19.70
N ILE A 165 10.50 9.77 20.39
CA ILE A 165 10.85 10.40 21.68
C ILE A 165 11.02 11.91 21.49
N TYR A 166 11.71 12.33 20.45
CA TYR A 166 11.87 13.75 20.12
C TYR A 166 10.52 14.44 19.88
N SER A 167 9.63 13.77 19.12
CA SER A 167 8.28 14.27 18.84
C SER A 167 7.43 14.37 20.11
N TYR A 168 7.56 13.41 21.03
CA TYR A 168 6.91 13.44 22.33
C TYR A 168 7.30 14.70 23.10
N PHE A 169 8.60 14.99 23.24
CA PHE A 169 9.07 16.16 23.98
C PHE A 169 8.59 17.48 23.37
N LEU A 170 8.54 17.58 22.04
CA LEU A 170 8.03 18.76 21.35
C LEU A 170 6.53 18.98 21.55
N LYS A 171 5.73 17.91 21.57
CA LYS A 171 4.26 17.99 21.44
C LYS A 171 3.48 17.55 22.68
N ARG A 172 4.15 17.11 23.74
CA ARG A 172 3.50 16.71 25.00
C ARG A 172 2.57 17.78 25.58
N LYS A 173 2.86 19.06 25.35
CA LYS A 173 2.04 20.19 25.81
C LYS A 173 0.85 20.49 24.89
N THR A 174 0.96 20.18 23.60
CA THR A 174 -0.05 20.55 22.60
C THR A 174 -1.07 19.42 22.34
N ASP A 175 -0.67 18.15 22.47
CA ASP A 175 -1.48 16.98 22.09
C ASP A 175 -1.36 15.81 23.12
N PRO A 176 -1.62 16.01 24.43
CA PRO A 176 -1.23 15.05 25.49
C PRO A 176 -1.82 13.63 25.34
N LEU A 177 -3.06 13.49 24.86
CA LEU A 177 -3.74 12.21 24.66
C LEU A 177 -3.14 11.36 23.53
N LEU A 178 -2.50 12.00 22.54
CA LEU A 178 -1.92 11.31 21.38
C LEU A 178 -0.54 10.71 21.66
N TYR A 179 0.15 11.17 22.70
CA TYR A 179 1.59 10.98 22.82
C TYR A 179 2.04 10.20 24.07
N LYS A 180 1.16 9.87 25.03
CA LYS A 180 1.57 9.14 26.25
C LYS A 180 1.49 7.61 26.12
N THR A 181 0.31 7.01 26.23
CA THR A 181 0.16 5.53 26.26
C THR A 181 0.28 4.90 24.88
N SER A 182 -0.35 5.50 23.88
CA SER A 182 -0.37 5.01 22.50
C SER A 182 1.00 4.99 21.83
N LEU A 183 1.89 5.92 22.21
CA LEU A 183 3.28 5.95 21.73
C LEU A 183 4.10 4.82 22.36
N ILE A 184 3.97 4.60 23.67
CA ILE A 184 4.67 3.51 24.38
C ILE A 184 4.29 2.16 23.78
N ILE A 185 2.98 1.88 23.65
CA ILE A 185 2.49 0.64 23.04
C ILE A 185 3.04 0.49 21.62
N SER A 186 3.00 1.57 20.82
CA SER A 186 3.51 1.57 19.45
C SER A 186 5.00 1.27 19.35
N GLN A 187 5.83 1.84 20.23
CA GLN A 187 7.27 1.58 20.23
C GLN A 187 7.60 0.18 20.75
N LEU A 188 6.98 -0.26 21.85
CA LEU A 188 7.21 -1.60 22.40
C LEU A 188 6.83 -2.70 21.39
N SER A 189 5.68 -2.59 20.72
CA SER A 189 5.29 -3.55 19.70
C SER A 189 6.25 -3.55 18.50
N GLN A 190 6.80 -2.40 18.10
CA GLN A 190 7.81 -2.33 17.04
C GLN A 190 9.12 -3.01 17.45
N ILE A 191 9.57 -2.79 18.70
CA ILE A 191 10.76 -3.47 19.25
C ILE A 191 10.53 -4.98 19.25
N ILE A 192 9.41 -5.46 19.79
CA ILE A 192 9.09 -6.89 19.86
C ILE A 192 9.05 -7.51 18.46
N LEU A 193 8.42 -6.85 17.48
CA LEU A 193 8.38 -7.34 16.09
C LEU A 193 9.78 -7.48 15.49
N ILE A 194 10.62 -6.45 15.61
CA ILE A 194 11.97 -6.48 15.01
C ILE A 194 12.85 -7.53 15.71
N VAL A 195 12.80 -7.59 17.03
CA VAL A 195 13.50 -8.62 17.81
C VAL A 195 13.01 -10.01 17.41
N SER A 196 11.71 -10.23 17.25
CA SER A 196 11.18 -11.54 16.82
C SER A 196 11.67 -11.95 15.44
N VAL A 197 11.77 -11.01 14.48
CA VAL A 197 12.26 -11.31 13.13
C VAL A 197 13.73 -11.70 13.15
N ILE A 198 14.56 -10.90 13.84
CA ILE A 198 16.00 -11.16 13.95
C ILE A 198 16.24 -12.47 14.70
N SER A 199 15.55 -12.71 15.81
CA SER A 199 15.68 -13.94 16.59
C SER A 199 15.21 -15.16 15.81
N MET A 200 14.09 -15.08 15.07
CA MET A 200 13.61 -16.19 14.25
C MET A 200 14.61 -16.55 13.14
N LEU A 201 15.14 -15.56 12.43
CA LEU A 201 16.19 -15.80 11.42
C LEU A 201 17.47 -16.36 12.06
N GLY A 202 17.88 -15.84 13.21
CA GLY A 202 19.05 -16.29 13.93
C GLY A 202 18.93 -17.73 14.43
N ILE A 203 17.78 -18.10 14.98
CA ILE A 203 17.50 -19.48 15.40
C ILE A 203 17.47 -20.39 14.17
N TRP A 204 16.77 -20.00 13.11
CA TRP A 204 16.64 -20.83 11.91
C TRP A 204 17.99 -21.13 11.26
N ILE A 205 18.84 -20.11 11.05
CA ILE A 205 20.15 -20.28 10.42
C ILE A 205 21.09 -21.13 11.30
N ASN A 206 21.06 -20.94 12.63
CA ASN A 206 21.98 -21.63 13.54
C ASN A 206 21.48 -23.00 14.03
N ALA A 207 20.23 -23.37 13.72
CA ALA A 207 19.63 -24.65 14.11
C ALA A 207 20.03 -25.84 13.21
N SER A 208 20.83 -25.59 12.18
CA SER A 208 21.33 -26.61 11.25
C SER A 208 22.59 -27.28 11.75
N THR A 209 22.64 -28.60 11.62
CA THR A 209 23.88 -29.39 11.79
C THR A 209 24.51 -29.79 10.47
N SER A 210 23.93 -29.39 9.33
CA SER A 210 24.44 -29.69 8.00
C SER A 210 25.73 -28.93 7.70
N THR A 211 26.70 -29.63 7.11
CA THR A 211 27.94 -29.02 6.58
C THR A 211 27.76 -28.51 5.15
N ASN A 212 26.66 -28.87 4.47
CA ASN A 212 26.39 -28.41 3.12
C ASN A 212 25.77 -27.00 3.16
N LEU A 213 26.53 -26.00 2.74
CA LEU A 213 26.10 -24.61 2.70
C LEU A 213 24.89 -24.37 1.79
N GLU A 214 24.69 -25.19 0.75
CA GLU A 214 23.61 -25.00 -0.23
C GLU A 214 22.24 -25.49 0.27
N GLU A 215 22.20 -26.25 1.37
CA GLU A 215 20.98 -26.84 1.93
C GLU A 215 20.83 -26.59 3.44
N LEU A 216 21.69 -25.74 4.00
CA LEU A 216 21.81 -25.44 5.42
C LEU A 216 20.49 -25.07 6.09
N LEU A 217 19.59 -24.36 5.40
CA LEU A 217 18.30 -23.93 5.98
C LEU A 217 17.28 -25.05 6.17
N PHE A 218 17.41 -26.15 5.42
CA PHE A 218 16.36 -27.18 5.31
C PHE A 218 16.84 -28.59 5.62
N SER A 219 18.12 -28.90 5.39
CA SER A 219 18.71 -30.21 5.68
C SER A 219 19.19 -30.28 7.14
N ASN A 220 18.74 -31.30 7.88
CA ASN A 220 19.07 -31.53 9.29
C ASN A 220 18.94 -30.26 10.16
N ASN A 221 17.86 -29.51 9.93
CA ASN A 221 17.61 -28.24 10.60
C ASN A 221 16.46 -28.40 11.59
N SER A 222 16.79 -28.46 12.88
CA SER A 222 15.81 -28.68 13.95
C SER A 222 14.69 -27.64 14.00
N PHE A 223 14.97 -26.40 13.59
CA PHE A 223 13.95 -25.35 13.50
C PHE A 223 12.98 -25.63 12.35
N TYR A 224 13.50 -25.97 11.17
CA TYR A 224 12.67 -26.36 10.03
C TYR A 224 11.82 -27.59 10.36
N ASP A 225 12.44 -28.64 10.92
CA ASP A 225 11.75 -29.88 11.28
C ASP A 225 10.62 -29.65 12.30
N PHE A 226 10.82 -28.73 13.25
CA PHE A 226 9.77 -28.33 14.18
C PHE A 226 8.56 -27.71 13.45
N PHE A 227 8.78 -26.76 12.56
CA PHE A 227 7.69 -26.13 11.82
C PHE A 227 7.04 -27.07 10.80
N ALA A 228 7.86 -27.79 10.03
CA ALA A 228 7.40 -28.69 8.98
C ALA A 228 6.61 -29.87 9.57
N ASN A 229 7.15 -30.56 10.58
CA ASN A 229 6.55 -31.79 11.08
C ASN A 229 5.57 -31.55 12.24
N ASN A 230 5.91 -30.68 13.19
CA ASN A 230 5.10 -30.52 14.41
C ASN A 230 4.02 -29.45 14.26
N VAL A 231 4.29 -28.33 13.55
CA VAL A 231 3.33 -27.22 13.42
C VAL A 231 2.43 -27.38 12.19
N PHE A 232 2.99 -27.56 11.00
CA PHE A 232 2.20 -27.58 9.75
C PHE A 232 1.88 -28.99 9.26
N GLY A 233 2.72 -29.98 9.54
CA GLY A 233 2.54 -31.37 9.10
C GLY A 233 1.62 -32.21 9.97
N SER A 234 1.46 -31.84 11.25
CA SER A 234 0.58 -32.57 12.17
C SER A 234 -0.82 -31.92 12.23
N SER A 235 -1.88 -32.69 11.95
CA SER A 235 -3.28 -32.23 12.08
C SER A 235 -3.78 -32.36 13.52
N THR A 236 -2.96 -31.98 14.50
CA THR A 236 -3.26 -32.13 15.94
C THR A 236 -3.89 -30.85 16.50
N PHE A 237 -4.66 -30.97 17.59
CA PHE A 237 -5.25 -29.79 18.24
C PHE A 237 -4.17 -28.85 18.80
N SER A 238 -3.03 -29.39 19.26
CA SER A 238 -1.89 -28.60 19.72
C SER A 238 -1.28 -27.76 18.60
N SER A 239 -1.11 -28.31 17.39
CA SER A 239 -0.57 -27.55 16.26
C SER A 239 -1.49 -26.40 15.85
N LEU A 240 -2.82 -26.64 15.83
CA LEU A 240 -3.81 -25.59 15.60
C LEU A 240 -3.75 -24.47 16.66
N ILE A 241 -3.58 -24.80 17.95
CA ILE A 241 -3.41 -23.80 19.01
C ILE A 241 -2.14 -22.98 18.78
N ILE A 242 -1.03 -23.62 18.41
CA ILE A 242 0.24 -22.93 18.12
C ILE A 242 0.04 -21.95 16.95
N ILE A 243 -0.56 -22.41 15.85
CA ILE A 243 -0.83 -21.55 14.67
C ILE A 243 -1.74 -20.38 15.06
N PHE A 244 -2.83 -20.64 15.80
CA PHE A 244 -3.77 -19.61 16.22
C PHE A 244 -3.10 -18.57 17.13
N THR A 245 -2.34 -19.00 18.14
CA THR A 245 -1.65 -18.11 19.08
C THR A 245 -0.55 -17.30 18.40
N MET A 246 0.23 -17.89 17.49
CA MET A 246 1.20 -17.16 16.67
C MET A 246 0.52 -16.12 15.79
N THR A 247 -0.58 -16.48 15.13
CA THR A 247 -1.32 -15.55 14.26
C THR A 247 -1.95 -14.41 15.06
N ALA A 248 -2.60 -14.73 16.17
CA ALA A 248 -3.23 -13.74 17.04
C ALA A 248 -2.21 -12.77 17.67
N SER A 249 -1.06 -13.28 18.13
CA SER A 249 0.01 -12.45 18.67
C SER A 249 0.60 -11.52 17.61
N LEU A 250 0.80 -12.00 16.38
CA LEU A 250 1.28 -11.19 15.26
C LEU A 250 0.27 -10.09 14.89
N ILE A 251 -1.03 -10.39 14.84
CA ILE A 251 -2.08 -9.39 14.61
C ILE A 251 -2.08 -8.33 15.72
N LEU A 252 -2.03 -8.75 16.99
CA LEU A 252 -1.98 -7.84 18.13
C LEU A 252 -0.75 -6.93 18.10
N LEU A 253 0.42 -7.47 17.74
CA LEU A 253 1.64 -6.68 17.59
C LEU A 253 1.54 -5.69 16.43
N ILE A 254 0.94 -6.05 15.29
CA ILE A 254 0.72 -5.13 14.16
C ILE A 254 -0.24 -3.99 14.56
N ILE A 255 -1.32 -4.31 15.28
CA ILE A 255 -2.27 -3.30 15.81
C ILE A 255 -1.54 -2.40 16.80
N GLY A 256 -0.81 -2.99 17.74
CA GLY A 256 -0.01 -2.30 18.75
C GLY A 256 1.01 -1.35 18.12
N ALA A 257 1.78 -1.82 17.13
CA ALA A 257 2.77 -1.03 16.40
C ALA A 257 2.18 0.21 15.71
N ASN A 258 0.87 0.19 15.40
CA ASN A 258 0.12 1.30 14.81
C ASN A 258 -0.79 2.04 15.81
N ALA A 259 -0.74 1.74 17.12
CA ALA A 259 -1.61 2.33 18.15
C ALA A 259 -1.61 3.87 18.16
N SER A 260 -0.44 4.50 17.97
CA SER A 260 -0.31 5.96 17.87
C SER A 260 -1.10 6.55 16.69
N LYS A 261 -1.12 5.86 15.54
CA LYS A 261 -1.91 6.26 14.36
C LYS A 261 -3.40 6.01 14.59
N ILE A 262 -3.76 4.92 15.25
CA ILE A 262 -5.16 4.62 15.60
C ILE A 262 -5.69 5.71 16.54
N ALA A 263 -4.94 6.06 17.58
CA ALA A 263 -5.29 7.17 18.48
C ALA A 263 -5.41 8.52 17.73
N PHE A 264 -4.52 8.79 16.78
CA PHE A 264 -4.65 9.95 15.89
C PHE A 264 -5.95 9.95 15.11
N MET A 265 -6.34 8.79 14.57
CA MET A 265 -7.58 8.58 13.83
C MET A 265 -8.82 8.53 14.71
N THR A 266 -8.72 8.43 16.03
CA THR A 266 -9.89 8.51 16.92
C THR A 266 -10.08 9.93 17.44
N PHE A 267 -9.02 10.63 17.82
CA PHE A 267 -9.13 11.88 18.59
C PHE A 267 -8.98 13.20 17.79
N LYS A 268 -8.29 13.22 16.65
CA LYS A 268 -8.03 14.52 15.96
C LYS A 268 -9.19 14.96 15.07
N ALA A 269 -9.56 16.25 15.03
CA ALA A 269 -10.68 16.71 14.18
C ALA A 269 -10.40 16.61 12.67
N ASN A 270 -9.18 16.94 12.21
CA ASN A 270 -8.82 17.00 10.77
C ASN A 270 -8.12 15.72 10.26
N LYS A 271 -8.77 14.56 10.36
CA LYS A 271 -8.21 13.25 9.95
C LYS A 271 -8.11 13.08 8.43
N GLN A 272 -8.92 13.81 7.68
CA GLN A 272 -9.04 13.69 6.22
C GLN A 272 -7.76 14.11 5.49
N GLU A 273 -7.08 15.16 5.98
CA GLU A 273 -5.82 15.64 5.39
C GLU A 273 -4.71 14.58 5.45
N TYR A 274 -4.67 13.79 6.53
CA TYR A 274 -3.71 12.69 6.67
C TYR A 274 -3.91 11.63 5.58
N PHE A 275 -5.16 11.23 5.30
CA PHE A 275 -5.46 10.26 4.24
C PHE A 275 -5.23 10.84 2.84
N LYS A 276 -5.49 12.13 2.63
CA LYS A 276 -5.12 12.81 1.39
C LYS A 276 -3.62 12.75 1.14
N HIS A 277 -2.81 13.00 2.17
CA HIS A 277 -1.35 12.86 2.07
C HIS A 277 -0.95 11.41 1.73
N ARG A 278 -1.54 10.42 2.40
CA ARG A 278 -1.30 9.00 2.09
C ARG A 278 -1.71 8.61 0.67
N LEU A 279 -2.80 9.18 0.18
CA LEU A 279 -3.25 8.93 -1.18
C LEU A 279 -2.30 9.53 -2.22
N VAL A 280 -1.75 10.74 -2.00
CA VAL A 280 -0.73 11.30 -2.90
C VAL A 280 0.50 10.38 -3.01
N TRP A 281 0.94 9.83 -1.88
CA TRP A 281 2.02 8.84 -1.85
C TRP A 281 1.68 7.60 -2.70
N LEU A 282 0.52 6.98 -2.46
CA LEU A 282 0.10 5.78 -3.18
C LEU A 282 -0.17 6.01 -4.66
N VAL A 283 -0.73 7.16 -5.05
CA VAL A 283 -0.92 7.52 -6.46
C VAL A 283 0.43 7.69 -7.15
N SER A 284 1.43 8.25 -6.46
CA SER A 284 2.80 8.35 -7.02
C SER A 284 3.42 6.96 -7.23
N PHE A 285 3.15 6.02 -6.31
CA PHE A 285 3.55 4.62 -6.47
C PHE A 285 2.88 3.97 -7.69
N LEU A 286 1.56 4.17 -7.81
CA LEU A 286 0.78 3.61 -8.89
C LEU A 286 1.19 4.17 -10.26
N ILE A 287 1.47 5.47 -10.37
CA ILE A 287 2.03 6.07 -11.59
C ILE A 287 3.36 5.38 -11.96
N THR A 288 4.22 5.13 -10.98
CA THR A 288 5.49 4.44 -11.21
C THR A 288 5.27 3.01 -11.72
N ILE A 289 4.31 2.29 -11.14
CA ILE A 289 3.91 0.96 -11.61
C ILE A 289 3.43 1.01 -13.06
N VAL A 290 2.56 1.96 -13.42
CA VAL A 290 2.06 2.13 -14.79
C VAL A 290 3.21 2.37 -15.79
N LEU A 291 4.19 3.21 -15.42
CA LEU A 291 5.36 3.47 -16.27
C LEU A 291 6.20 2.20 -16.52
N VAL A 292 6.37 1.36 -15.50
CA VAL A 292 7.16 0.13 -15.63
C VAL A 292 6.38 -0.96 -16.37
N ILE A 293 5.08 -1.08 -16.11
CA ILE A 293 4.21 -2.02 -16.79
C ILE A 293 4.27 -1.83 -18.31
N PHE A 294 4.40 -0.60 -18.81
CA PHE A 294 4.55 -0.35 -20.25
C PHE A 294 5.78 -1.09 -20.84
N ARG A 295 6.88 -1.20 -20.09
CA ARG A 295 8.04 -2.01 -20.49
C ARG A 295 7.73 -3.51 -20.44
N VAL A 296 7.04 -3.97 -19.39
CA VAL A 296 6.70 -5.40 -19.22
C VAL A 296 5.79 -5.89 -20.35
N VAL A 297 4.87 -5.05 -20.86
CA VAL A 297 4.00 -5.38 -22.00
C VAL A 297 4.80 -5.71 -23.26
N LEU A 298 6.00 -5.14 -23.43
CA LEU A 298 6.85 -5.40 -24.60
C LEU A 298 7.56 -6.75 -24.54
N ILE A 299 7.53 -7.44 -23.39
CA ILE A 299 8.14 -8.76 -23.22
C ILE A 299 7.22 -9.80 -23.84
N LYS A 300 7.73 -10.49 -24.86
CA LYS A 300 7.00 -11.56 -25.56
C LYS A 300 6.87 -12.78 -24.65
N ILE A 301 5.69 -13.39 -24.67
CA ILE A 301 5.44 -14.72 -24.11
C ILE A 301 5.34 -15.66 -25.30
N ASP A 302 5.99 -16.83 -25.21
CA ASP A 302 5.88 -17.84 -26.26
C ASP A 302 4.42 -18.33 -26.34
N ASN A 303 3.82 -18.19 -27.53
CA ASN A 303 2.40 -18.45 -27.77
C ASN A 303 2.03 -19.94 -27.79
N THR A 304 2.98 -20.83 -27.53
CA THR A 304 2.74 -22.27 -27.39
C THR A 304 2.24 -22.52 -25.98
N GLY A 305 0.92 -22.53 -25.80
CA GLY A 305 0.33 -23.05 -24.56
C GLY A 305 0.85 -24.46 -24.30
N VAL A 306 0.96 -24.85 -23.02
CA VAL A 306 1.43 -26.18 -22.57
C VAL A 306 0.66 -27.34 -23.21
N LEU A 307 -0.53 -27.07 -23.75
CA LEU A 307 -1.42 -28.03 -24.42
C LEU A 307 -1.45 -27.89 -25.97
N GLY A 308 -0.58 -27.08 -26.58
CA GLY A 308 -0.45 -26.98 -28.04
C GLY A 308 -1.57 -26.21 -28.77
N TYR A 309 -2.53 -25.60 -28.06
CA TYR A 309 -3.58 -24.78 -28.68
C TYR A 309 -3.10 -23.35 -28.95
N SER A 310 -3.38 -22.83 -30.15
CA SER A 310 -3.10 -21.43 -30.50
C SER A 310 -3.99 -20.48 -29.69
N LEU A 311 -3.35 -19.61 -28.91
CA LEU A 311 -3.93 -18.66 -27.94
C LEU A 311 -4.68 -17.46 -28.55
N SER A 312 -5.21 -17.57 -29.77
CA SER A 312 -5.74 -16.42 -30.52
C SER A 312 -7.24 -16.19 -30.29
N ARG A 313 -7.65 -15.91 -29.05
CA ARG A 313 -8.97 -15.31 -28.79
C ARG A 313 -8.85 -13.81 -28.54
N SER A 314 -8.51 -13.06 -29.58
CA SER A 314 -8.47 -11.59 -29.57
C SER A 314 -9.81 -10.94 -29.18
N ILE A 315 -10.90 -11.70 -29.20
CA ILE A 315 -12.24 -11.27 -28.76
C ILE A 315 -12.23 -10.74 -27.32
N PHE A 316 -11.31 -11.19 -26.47
CA PHE A 316 -11.22 -10.73 -25.08
C PHE A 316 -10.57 -9.34 -24.93
N LEU A 317 -10.06 -8.75 -26.02
CA LEU A 317 -9.69 -7.32 -26.07
C LEU A 317 -10.93 -6.39 -26.10
N ILE A 318 -12.14 -6.93 -26.28
CA ILE A 318 -13.39 -6.17 -26.15
C ILE A 318 -13.51 -5.49 -24.77
N GLU A 319 -12.84 -6.02 -23.74
CA GLU A 319 -12.74 -5.35 -22.43
C GLU A 319 -12.20 -3.92 -22.54
N ILE A 320 -11.25 -3.66 -23.45
CA ILE A 320 -10.72 -2.30 -23.68
C ILE A 320 -11.83 -1.37 -24.14
N LEU A 321 -12.69 -1.83 -25.05
CA LEU A 321 -13.82 -1.07 -25.56
C LEU A 321 -14.86 -0.84 -24.45
N PHE A 322 -15.19 -1.88 -23.69
CA PHE A 322 -16.11 -1.76 -22.56
C PHE A 322 -15.60 -0.80 -21.49
N ALA A 323 -14.32 -0.91 -21.13
CA ALA A 323 -13.66 -0.01 -20.19
C ALA A 323 -13.62 1.43 -20.71
N SER A 324 -13.39 1.62 -22.01
CA SER A 324 -13.44 2.92 -22.67
C SER A 324 -14.84 3.55 -22.60
N ILE A 325 -15.90 2.75 -22.77
CA ILE A 325 -17.29 3.22 -22.63
C ILE A 325 -17.56 3.68 -21.20
N ILE A 326 -17.22 2.87 -20.18
CA ILE A 326 -17.42 3.26 -18.78
C ILE A 326 -16.66 4.55 -18.46
N PHE A 327 -15.39 4.63 -18.88
CA PHE A 327 -14.57 5.82 -18.70
C PHE A 327 -15.19 7.04 -19.41
N GLY A 328 -15.62 6.87 -20.67
CA GLY A 328 -16.28 7.92 -21.46
C GLY A 328 -17.55 8.42 -20.78
N LEU A 329 -18.43 7.52 -20.32
CA LEU A 329 -19.64 7.88 -19.57
C LEU A 329 -19.32 8.66 -18.29
N TYR A 330 -18.28 8.25 -17.55
CA TYR A 330 -17.83 8.97 -16.36
C TYR A 330 -17.33 10.39 -16.71
N VAL A 331 -16.52 10.54 -17.76
CA VAL A 331 -16.00 11.84 -18.22
C VAL A 331 -17.13 12.75 -18.70
N VAL A 332 -18.09 12.20 -19.46
CA VAL A 332 -19.28 12.91 -19.92
C VAL A 332 -20.10 13.41 -18.73
N PHE A 333 -20.38 12.54 -17.74
CA PHE A 333 -21.04 12.95 -16.50
C PHE A 333 -20.27 14.03 -15.75
N TYR A 334 -18.93 13.95 -15.78
CA TYR A 334 -18.05 14.87 -15.10
C TYR A 334 -18.08 16.30 -15.70
N PHE A 335 -18.04 16.42 -17.02
CA PHE A 335 -17.90 17.71 -17.71
C PHE A 335 -19.22 18.32 -18.20
N LEU A 336 -20.27 17.53 -18.45
CA LEU A 336 -21.54 18.08 -18.93
C LEU A 336 -22.23 18.95 -17.87
N ARG A 337 -22.46 20.22 -18.21
CA ARG A 337 -23.07 21.22 -17.32
C ARG A 337 -24.47 20.81 -16.83
N LYS A 338 -25.24 20.08 -17.64
CA LYS A 338 -26.59 19.59 -17.30
C LYS A 338 -26.60 18.46 -16.25
N THR A 339 -25.56 17.64 -16.19
CA THR A 339 -25.42 16.54 -15.22
C THR A 339 -24.55 16.93 -14.02
N LYS A 340 -24.11 18.19 -13.97
CA LYS A 340 -23.20 18.68 -12.94
C LYS A 340 -23.91 18.77 -11.59
N THR A 341 -23.73 17.75 -10.77
CA THR A 341 -24.15 17.74 -9.37
C THR A 341 -23.10 18.41 -8.47
N ASN A 342 -23.54 19.37 -7.66
CA ASN A 342 -22.72 19.97 -6.59
C ASN A 342 -22.66 19.09 -5.32
N SER A 343 -23.40 17.97 -5.29
CA SER A 343 -23.42 17.06 -4.15
C SER A 343 -22.18 16.17 -4.10
N PHE A 344 -21.40 16.29 -3.02
CA PHE A 344 -20.23 15.46 -2.75
C PHE A 344 -20.56 13.96 -2.67
N VAL A 345 -21.66 13.61 -1.98
CA VAL A 345 -22.06 12.21 -1.77
C VAL A 345 -22.41 11.55 -3.11
N LEU A 346 -23.14 12.27 -3.96
CA LEU A 346 -23.54 11.77 -5.27
C LEU A 346 -22.32 11.62 -6.20
N ASN A 347 -21.40 12.58 -6.21
CA ASN A 347 -20.14 12.47 -6.95
C ASN A 347 -19.31 11.25 -6.49
N THR A 348 -19.35 10.92 -5.20
CA THR A 348 -18.65 9.76 -4.63
C THR A 348 -19.30 8.44 -5.04
N ILE A 349 -20.63 8.38 -5.06
CA ILE A 349 -21.36 7.20 -5.54
C ILE A 349 -21.07 6.93 -7.01
N ILE A 350 -21.13 7.96 -7.86
CA ILE A 350 -20.88 7.80 -9.29
C ILE A 350 -19.45 7.35 -9.55
N TYR A 351 -18.49 7.91 -8.83
CA TYR A 351 -17.11 7.48 -8.89
C TYR A 351 -16.93 6.01 -8.45
N ALA A 352 -17.45 5.64 -7.27
CA ALA A 352 -17.35 4.27 -6.77
C ALA A 352 -18.07 3.26 -7.68
N PHE A 353 -19.20 3.64 -8.26
CA PHE A 353 -19.96 2.82 -9.20
C PHE A 353 -19.19 2.58 -10.51
N ALA A 354 -18.65 3.64 -11.13
CA ALA A 354 -17.86 3.52 -12.35
C ALA A 354 -16.61 2.66 -12.14
N GLN A 355 -15.92 2.84 -11.01
CA GLN A 355 -14.77 2.02 -10.63
C GLN A 355 -15.15 0.56 -10.40
N MET A 356 -16.23 0.30 -9.64
CA MET A 356 -16.72 -1.05 -9.41
C MET A 356 -17.04 -1.77 -10.73
N MET A 357 -17.73 -1.10 -11.66
CA MET A 357 -18.07 -1.68 -12.96
C MET A 357 -16.83 -2.07 -13.76
N LEU A 358 -15.79 -1.22 -13.79
CA LEU A 358 -14.52 -1.53 -14.46
C LEU A 358 -13.78 -2.73 -13.86
N TRP A 359 -13.73 -2.80 -12.53
CA TRP A 359 -13.01 -3.91 -11.88
C TRP A 359 -13.80 -5.22 -11.94
N ILE A 360 -15.13 -5.17 -11.94
CA ILE A 360 -15.98 -6.35 -12.16
C ILE A 360 -15.86 -6.85 -13.60
N SER A 361 -15.89 -5.97 -14.60
CA SER A 361 -15.73 -6.38 -16.01
C SER A 361 -14.38 -7.01 -16.26
N LEU A 362 -13.31 -6.40 -15.72
CA LEU A 362 -11.97 -6.97 -15.77
C LEU A 362 -11.89 -8.35 -15.10
N PHE A 363 -12.55 -8.54 -13.96
CA PHE A 363 -12.60 -9.82 -13.28
C PHE A 363 -13.31 -10.88 -14.12
N ILE A 364 -14.50 -10.57 -14.64
CA ILE A 364 -15.28 -11.48 -15.49
C ILE A 364 -14.48 -11.86 -16.75
N THR A 365 -13.88 -10.89 -17.42
CA THR A 365 -13.08 -11.15 -18.62
C THR A 365 -11.87 -12.01 -18.30
N THR A 366 -11.13 -11.72 -17.23
CA THR A 366 -10.00 -12.54 -16.78
C THR A 366 -10.39 -14.00 -16.51
N LEU A 367 -11.56 -14.25 -15.89
CA LEU A 367 -12.09 -15.60 -15.69
C LEU A 367 -12.38 -16.32 -17.01
N LEU A 368 -12.93 -15.61 -18.00
CA LEU A 368 -13.27 -16.17 -19.31
C LEU A 368 -12.04 -16.39 -20.21
N SER A 369 -10.99 -15.57 -20.04
CA SER A 369 -9.74 -15.64 -20.79
C SER A 369 -8.57 -16.19 -19.96
N ARG A 370 -8.84 -17.13 -19.05
CA ARG A 370 -7.83 -17.84 -18.24
C ARG A 370 -6.62 -18.33 -19.05
N GLN A 371 -6.88 -18.82 -20.25
CA GLN A 371 -5.84 -19.37 -21.13
C GLN A 371 -4.93 -18.30 -21.75
N ASN A 372 -5.33 -17.02 -21.77
CA ASN A 372 -4.62 -15.93 -22.46
C ASN A 372 -4.02 -14.91 -21.48
N PRO A 373 -2.91 -15.23 -20.80
CA PRO A 373 -2.31 -14.36 -19.78
C PRO A 373 -1.88 -12.99 -20.33
N HIS A 374 -1.40 -12.95 -21.58
CA HIS A 374 -1.00 -11.71 -22.25
C HIS A 374 -2.18 -10.75 -22.45
N ILE A 375 -3.36 -11.26 -22.85
CA ILE A 375 -4.56 -10.43 -23.03
C ILE A 375 -5.05 -9.91 -21.68
N ASN A 376 -5.07 -10.78 -20.66
CA ASN A 376 -5.45 -10.38 -19.31
C ASN A 376 -4.52 -9.29 -18.78
N PHE A 377 -3.22 -9.40 -19.05
CA PHE A 377 -2.23 -8.39 -18.68
C PHE A 377 -2.55 -7.04 -19.33
N ILE A 378 -2.76 -6.99 -20.65
CA ILE A 378 -3.15 -5.75 -21.37
C ILE A 378 -4.42 -5.14 -20.78
N ASN A 379 -5.45 -5.94 -20.54
CA ASN A 379 -6.73 -5.46 -19.99
C ASN A 379 -6.52 -4.82 -18.60
N VAL A 380 -5.70 -5.42 -17.74
CA VAL A 380 -5.35 -4.84 -16.43
C VAL A 380 -4.61 -3.51 -16.57
N VAL A 381 -3.68 -3.38 -17.53
CA VAL A 381 -2.98 -2.11 -17.80
C VAL A 381 -3.97 -1.00 -18.14
N VAL A 382 -4.86 -1.25 -19.10
CA VAL A 382 -5.84 -0.26 -19.57
C VAL A 382 -6.79 0.14 -18.43
N VAL A 383 -7.34 -0.83 -17.71
CA VAL A 383 -8.26 -0.58 -16.59
C VAL A 383 -7.55 0.19 -15.47
N THR A 384 -6.29 -0.11 -15.18
CA THR A 384 -5.49 0.63 -14.19
C THR A 384 -5.28 2.08 -14.60
N ILE A 385 -4.98 2.35 -15.87
CA ILE A 385 -4.83 3.72 -16.40
C ILE A 385 -6.16 4.49 -16.28
N TYR A 386 -7.27 3.93 -16.75
CA TYR A 386 -8.58 4.59 -16.63
C TYR A 386 -8.99 4.81 -15.18
N SER A 387 -8.80 3.80 -14.32
CA SER A 387 -9.06 3.90 -12.88
C SER A 387 -8.30 5.06 -12.24
N THR A 388 -7.03 5.24 -12.61
CA THR A 388 -6.17 6.31 -12.10
C THR A 388 -6.61 7.69 -12.57
N ILE A 389 -6.94 7.83 -13.86
CA ILE A 389 -7.40 9.11 -14.42
C ILE A 389 -8.73 9.54 -13.78
N MET A 390 -9.67 8.61 -13.59
CA MET A 390 -10.94 8.93 -12.90
C MET A 390 -10.71 9.35 -11.46
N LEU A 391 -9.76 8.72 -10.76
CA LEU A 391 -9.39 9.12 -9.40
C LEU A 391 -8.87 10.57 -9.36
N ILE A 392 -8.01 10.94 -10.31
CA ILE A 392 -7.48 12.32 -10.42
C ILE A 392 -8.63 13.31 -10.65
N PHE A 393 -9.57 13.00 -11.54
CA PHE A 393 -10.75 13.84 -11.77
C PHE A 393 -11.65 13.96 -10.53
N TYR A 394 -11.93 12.84 -9.85
CA TYR A 394 -12.72 12.84 -8.62
C TYR A 394 -12.12 13.76 -7.55
N TYR A 395 -10.79 13.69 -7.33
CA TYR A 395 -10.10 14.55 -6.36
C TYR A 395 -10.00 16.01 -6.81
N ARG A 396 -9.90 16.28 -8.11
CA ARG A 396 -9.87 17.66 -8.63
C ARG A 396 -11.21 18.38 -8.45
N ARG A 397 -12.34 17.67 -8.57
CA ARG A 397 -13.70 18.25 -8.49
C ARG A 397 -14.18 18.51 -7.08
N ASN A 398 -13.97 17.56 -6.18
CA ASN A 398 -14.46 17.69 -4.81
C ASN A 398 -13.38 18.40 -3.99
N SER A 399 -13.65 19.58 -3.42
CA SER A 399 -12.68 20.25 -2.52
C SER A 399 -12.75 19.69 -1.10
N HIS A 400 -13.93 19.20 -0.70
CA HIS A 400 -14.20 18.57 0.59
C HIS A 400 -14.44 17.08 0.38
N TYR A 401 -13.86 16.25 1.25
CA TYR A 401 -14.02 14.80 1.21
C TYR A 401 -14.34 14.28 2.61
N SER A 402 -15.25 13.33 2.73
CA SER A 402 -15.47 12.65 4.00
C SER A 402 -14.26 11.78 4.37
N PHE A 403 -14.08 11.54 5.67
CA PHE A 403 -13.05 10.63 6.17
C PHE A 403 -13.18 9.24 5.54
N LEU A 404 -14.39 8.71 5.49
CA LEU A 404 -14.68 7.39 4.92
C LEU A 404 -14.31 7.31 3.44
N ALA A 405 -14.66 8.32 2.64
CA ALA A 405 -14.29 8.36 1.22
C ALA A 405 -12.77 8.42 1.02
N SER A 406 -12.05 9.18 1.86
CA SER A 406 -10.59 9.25 1.80
C SER A 406 -9.91 7.94 2.20
N LEU A 407 -10.43 7.25 3.23
CA LEU A 407 -9.96 5.94 3.68
C LEU A 407 -10.18 4.89 2.59
N MET A 408 -11.40 4.80 2.06
CA MET A 408 -11.74 3.81 1.02
C MET A 408 -10.98 4.05 -0.28
N SER A 409 -10.79 5.31 -0.70
CA SER A 409 -9.97 5.64 -1.86
C SER A 409 -8.49 5.28 -1.64
N THR A 410 -7.98 5.42 -0.42
CA THR A 410 -6.61 5.01 -0.09
C THR A 410 -6.47 3.48 -0.18
N LEU A 411 -7.46 2.75 0.34
CA LEU A 411 -7.48 1.29 0.31
C LEU A 411 -7.64 0.76 -1.11
N SER A 412 -8.47 1.39 -1.94
CA SER A 412 -8.66 0.99 -3.33
C SER A 412 -7.43 1.24 -4.20
N VAL A 413 -6.73 2.37 -4.05
CA VAL A 413 -5.46 2.58 -4.77
C VAL A 413 -4.42 1.53 -4.37
N ALA A 414 -4.38 1.15 -3.08
CA ALA A 414 -3.47 0.11 -2.61
C ALA A 414 -3.76 -1.26 -3.23
N THR A 415 -5.04 -1.66 -3.34
CA THR A 415 -5.42 -2.94 -3.97
C THR A 415 -5.20 -2.93 -5.48
N ILE A 416 -5.42 -1.81 -6.16
CA ILE A 416 -5.09 -1.65 -7.59
C ILE A 416 -3.58 -1.79 -7.83
N ALA A 417 -2.75 -1.13 -7.01
CA ALA A 417 -1.30 -1.27 -7.13
C ALA A 417 -0.85 -2.72 -6.90
N PHE A 418 -1.45 -3.40 -5.92
CA PHE A 418 -1.17 -4.81 -5.63
C PHE A 418 -1.57 -5.74 -6.78
N SER A 419 -2.77 -5.58 -7.35
CA SER A 419 -3.21 -6.39 -8.49
C SER A 419 -2.33 -6.16 -9.72
N ALA A 420 -2.04 -4.90 -10.06
CA ALA A 420 -1.15 -4.56 -11.17
C ALA A 420 0.25 -5.18 -11.03
N LEU A 421 0.83 -5.21 -9.82
CA LEU A 421 2.12 -5.86 -9.55
C LEU A 421 2.06 -7.40 -9.68
N ILE A 422 0.99 -8.04 -9.19
CA ILE A 422 0.82 -9.50 -9.34
C ILE A 422 0.73 -9.87 -10.82
N PHE A 423 -0.03 -9.11 -11.59
CA PHE A 423 -0.15 -9.31 -13.04
C PHE A 423 1.18 -9.09 -13.77
N ALA A 424 1.94 -8.05 -13.40
CA ALA A 424 3.26 -7.82 -13.96
C ALA A 424 4.25 -8.95 -13.63
N CYS A 425 4.27 -9.40 -12.37
CA CYS A 425 5.09 -10.52 -11.94
C CYS A 425 4.71 -11.81 -12.66
N ASN A 426 3.41 -12.11 -12.79
CA ASN A 426 2.93 -13.26 -13.55
C ASN A 426 3.40 -13.21 -15.02
N HIS A 427 3.25 -12.07 -15.69
CA HIS A 427 3.69 -11.89 -17.08
C HIS A 427 5.20 -12.13 -17.24
N LEU A 428 6.01 -11.64 -16.28
CA LEU A 428 7.45 -11.87 -16.25
C LEU A 428 7.81 -13.35 -16.07
N LEU A 429 7.16 -14.04 -15.12
CA LEU A 429 7.39 -15.48 -14.89
C LEU A 429 7.02 -16.31 -16.13
N LEU A 430 5.88 -16.03 -16.74
CA LEU A 430 5.42 -16.71 -17.95
C LEU A 430 6.34 -16.49 -19.15
N SER A 431 6.96 -15.32 -19.27
CA SER A 431 7.96 -15.06 -20.32
C SER A 431 9.21 -15.94 -20.21
N GLN A 432 9.41 -16.59 -19.06
CA GLN A 432 10.52 -17.50 -18.76
C GLN A 432 10.02 -18.93 -18.51
N ASN A 433 8.82 -19.26 -18.99
CA ASN A 433 8.16 -20.56 -18.84
C ASN A 433 7.92 -21.01 -17.38
N ASN A 434 7.88 -20.07 -16.44
CA ASN A 434 7.54 -20.35 -15.05
C ASN A 434 6.03 -20.18 -14.84
N LEU A 435 5.35 -21.29 -14.57
CA LEU A 435 3.89 -21.37 -14.48
C LEU A 435 3.35 -21.36 -13.04
N ILE A 436 4.20 -21.08 -12.04
CA ILE A 436 3.89 -21.29 -10.61
C ILE A 436 2.62 -20.55 -10.13
N PHE A 437 2.30 -19.39 -10.71
CA PHE A 437 1.09 -18.63 -10.37
C PHE A 437 -0.20 -19.16 -11.01
N LEU A 438 -0.07 -20.05 -11.99
CA LEU A 438 -1.17 -20.77 -12.63
C LEU A 438 -1.38 -22.17 -12.04
N THR A 439 -0.40 -22.72 -11.30
CA THR A 439 -0.44 -24.09 -10.74
C THR A 439 -0.72 -24.12 -9.24
N ILE A 440 -1.29 -23.06 -8.67
CA ILE A 440 -1.72 -23.08 -7.26
C ILE A 440 -2.80 -24.14 -7.12
N ASP A 441 -2.72 -24.98 -6.08
CA ASP A 441 -3.70 -26.02 -5.75
C ASP A 441 -5.02 -25.41 -5.25
N SER A 442 -5.67 -24.70 -6.17
CA SER A 442 -6.83 -23.84 -5.98
C SER A 442 -7.52 -23.70 -7.34
N ASN A 443 -8.85 -23.68 -7.34
CA ASN A 443 -9.64 -23.43 -8.56
C ASN A 443 -9.48 -22.01 -9.12
N LEU A 444 -8.75 -21.14 -8.41
CA LEU A 444 -8.47 -19.75 -8.76
C LEU A 444 -6.96 -19.51 -8.87
N TYR A 445 -6.55 -18.78 -9.92
CA TYR A 445 -5.16 -18.32 -10.07
C TYR A 445 -4.87 -17.12 -9.16
N LEU A 446 -3.59 -16.88 -8.86
CA LEU A 446 -3.18 -15.76 -7.98
C LEU A 446 -3.66 -14.39 -8.50
N THR A 447 -3.64 -14.22 -9.82
CA THR A 447 -4.15 -13.03 -10.51
C THR A 447 -5.65 -12.81 -10.27
N GLU A 448 -6.43 -13.89 -10.21
CA GLU A 448 -7.88 -13.84 -9.95
C GLU A 448 -8.17 -13.49 -8.50
N ILE A 449 -7.42 -14.08 -7.55
CA ILE A 449 -7.51 -13.74 -6.12
C ILE A 449 -7.24 -12.24 -5.90
N ALA A 450 -6.23 -11.69 -6.56
CA ALA A 450 -5.91 -10.26 -6.48
C ALA A 450 -7.03 -9.35 -7.01
N LEU A 451 -7.71 -9.78 -8.09
CA LEU A 451 -8.88 -9.06 -8.63
C LEU A 451 -10.07 -9.13 -7.68
N ILE A 452 -10.35 -10.30 -7.09
CA ILE A 452 -11.44 -10.46 -6.11
C ILE A 452 -11.26 -9.49 -4.95
N ILE A 453 -10.05 -9.40 -4.38
CA ILE A 453 -9.74 -8.46 -3.30
C ILE A 453 -10.04 -7.02 -3.76
N THR A 454 -9.64 -6.66 -4.99
CA THR A 454 -9.88 -5.32 -5.55
C THR A 454 -11.37 -5.02 -5.73
N VAL A 455 -12.14 -6.00 -6.26
CA VAL A 455 -13.59 -5.88 -6.46
C VAL A 455 -14.34 -5.75 -5.13
N VAL A 456 -14.00 -6.56 -4.12
CA VAL A 456 -14.60 -6.49 -2.78
C VAL A 456 -14.42 -5.10 -2.16
N VAL A 457 -13.24 -4.50 -2.33
CA VAL A 457 -12.97 -3.13 -1.88
C VAL A 457 -13.86 -2.10 -2.58
N TRP A 458 -14.08 -2.23 -3.88
CA TRP A 458 -14.96 -1.31 -4.60
C TRP A 458 -16.45 -1.49 -4.24
N ILE A 459 -16.90 -2.74 -4.05
CA ILE A 459 -18.26 -3.03 -3.58
C ILE A 459 -18.47 -2.43 -2.18
N THR A 460 -17.53 -2.61 -1.26
CA THR A 460 -17.62 -2.04 0.08
C THR A 460 -17.56 -0.51 0.07
N PHE A 461 -16.79 0.10 -0.84
CA PHE A 461 -16.80 1.55 -1.01
C PHE A 461 -18.16 2.05 -1.55
N LEU A 462 -18.72 1.41 -2.57
CA LEU A 462 -20.03 1.78 -3.09
C LEU A 462 -21.13 1.64 -2.04
N SER A 463 -21.17 0.50 -1.33
CA SER A 463 -22.18 0.26 -0.28
C SER A 463 -22.09 1.30 0.84
N SER A 464 -20.87 1.62 1.29
CA SER A 464 -20.66 2.65 2.31
C SER A 464 -21.14 4.04 1.86
N SER A 465 -20.99 4.35 0.56
CA SER A 465 -21.42 5.62 -0.02
C SER A 465 -22.95 5.71 -0.17
N LEU A 466 -23.60 4.59 -0.52
CA LEU A 466 -25.05 4.48 -0.57
C LEU A 466 -25.69 4.62 0.81
N ILE A 467 -25.11 3.99 1.83
CA ILE A 467 -25.54 4.15 3.24
C ILE A 467 -25.42 5.63 3.66
N ALA A 468 -24.31 6.29 3.30
CA ALA A 468 -24.14 7.72 3.57
C ALA A 468 -25.22 8.57 2.91
N LEU A 469 -25.60 8.27 1.66
CA LEU A 469 -26.70 8.94 0.98
C LEU A 469 -28.03 8.72 1.68
N ALA A 470 -28.36 7.47 2.03
CA ALA A 470 -29.59 7.14 2.76
C ALA A 470 -29.69 7.93 4.08
N MET A 471 -28.60 7.98 4.86
CA MET A 471 -28.54 8.77 6.08
C MET A 471 -28.75 10.27 5.84
N THR A 472 -28.15 10.84 4.79
CA THR A 472 -28.36 12.26 4.46
C THR A 472 -29.80 12.55 4.04
N SER A 473 -30.43 11.67 3.27
CA SER A 473 -31.83 11.80 2.85
C SER A 473 -32.80 11.73 4.03
N ILE A 474 -32.57 10.82 4.98
CA ILE A 474 -33.36 10.71 6.21
C ILE A 474 -33.27 12.01 7.03
N LYS A 475 -32.05 12.55 7.21
CA LYS A 475 -31.83 13.81 7.95
C LYS A 475 -32.53 15.00 7.29
N ILE A 476 -32.47 15.11 5.96
CA ILE A 476 -33.16 16.18 5.22
C ILE A 476 -34.67 16.07 5.39
N SER A 477 -35.23 14.85 5.31
CA SER A 477 -36.66 14.60 5.52
C SER A 477 -37.11 14.96 6.93
N GLN A 478 -36.34 14.61 7.95
CA GLN A 478 -36.61 14.98 9.35
C GLN A 478 -36.56 16.50 9.57
N HIS A 479 -35.57 17.19 8.99
CA HIS A 479 -35.46 18.64 9.10
C HIS A 479 -36.63 19.36 8.43
N LYS A 480 -37.08 18.88 7.27
CA LYS A 480 -38.26 19.43 6.58
C LYS A 480 -39.51 19.28 7.45
N LYS A 481 -39.76 18.08 7.99
CA LYS A 481 -40.88 17.83 8.93
C LYS A 481 -40.82 18.71 10.18
N SER A 482 -39.64 18.95 10.73
CA SER A 482 -39.46 19.85 11.88
C SER A 482 -39.76 21.31 11.53
N LYS A 483 -39.30 21.78 10.36
CA LYS A 483 -39.55 23.14 9.89
C LYS A 483 -41.04 23.38 9.64
N ASP A 484 -41.71 22.41 9.02
CA ASP A 484 -43.15 22.46 8.74
C ASP A 484 -43.97 22.52 10.04
N LYS A 485 -43.57 21.79 11.09
CA LYS A 485 -44.18 21.89 12.43
C LYS A 485 -43.99 23.26 13.08
N THR A 486 -42.80 23.85 13.02
CA THR A 486 -42.54 25.19 13.58
C THR A 486 -43.32 26.29 12.86
N THR A 487 -43.46 26.23 11.53
CA THR A 487 -44.25 27.22 10.78
C THR A 487 -45.74 27.15 11.09
N ASN A 488 -46.26 25.97 11.43
CA ASN A 488 -47.67 25.81 11.82
C ASN A 488 -47.94 26.35 13.23
N LEU A 489 -46.97 26.23 14.16
CA LEU A 489 -47.06 26.78 15.52
C LEU A 489 -46.92 28.31 15.58
N THR A 490 -46.27 28.95 14.58
CA THR A 490 -46.18 30.42 14.49
C THR A 490 -47.36 31.07 13.79
N ARG A 491 -48.25 30.28 13.17
CA ARG A 491 -49.46 30.75 12.47
C ARG A 491 -50.75 30.58 13.29
N SER A 492 -50.72 29.73 14.32
CA SER A 492 -51.70 29.67 15.39
C SER A 492 -51.37 30.69 16.47
#